data_AF-Q44453-F1
#
_entry.id   AF-Q44453-F1
#
_cell.length_a   1.000
_cell.length_b   1.000
_cell.length_c   1.000
_cell.angle_alpha   90.00
_cell.angle_beta   90.00
_cell.angle_gamma   90.00
#
_symmetry.space_group_name_H-M   'P 1'
#
loop_
_entity.id
_entity.type
_entity.pdbx_description
1 polymer ?
#
loop_
_entity_poly.entity_id
_entity_poly.type
_entity_poly.pdbx_seq_one_letter_code
_entity_poly.pdbx_strand_id
1 'polypeptide(L)' 'SLKDKGLYLAGCSCSFTGGWADGAIQTACNAACAVIHSSGGVLAEGNPLTHPWKQYNYGVEYRSVGIRTYE' A
#
# COMPACT_ATOMS: atom_id res chain seq x y z
N SER A 1 -4.11 -19.05 -0.20
CA SER A 1 -3.63 -18.19 -1.29
C SER A 1 -4.67 -17.09 -1.51
N LEU A 2 -4.41 -15.88 -1.03
CA LEU A 2 -5.29 -14.74 -1.31
C LEU A 2 -5.04 -14.34 -2.77
N LYS A 3 -5.89 -14.82 -3.67
CA LYS A 3 -5.88 -14.39 -5.08
C LYS A 3 -6.04 -12.87 -5.15
N ASP A 4 -5.30 -12.24 -6.05
CA ASP A 4 -5.51 -10.84 -6.43
C ASP A 4 -7.00 -10.58 -6.70
N LYS A 5 -7.50 -9.45 -6.18
CA LYS A 5 -8.90 -9.04 -6.26
C LYS A 5 -9.17 -8.04 -7.38
N GLY A 6 -8.14 -7.55 -8.06
CA GLY A 6 -8.28 -6.57 -9.14
C GLY A 6 -8.63 -5.15 -8.67
N LEU A 7 -8.42 -4.85 -7.39
CA LEU A 7 -8.64 -3.52 -6.80
C LEU A 7 -7.33 -3.03 -6.17
N TYR A 8 -6.85 -1.87 -6.61
CA TYR A 8 -5.57 -1.30 -6.20
C TYR A 8 -5.76 0.12 -5.64
N LEU A 9 -5.22 0.39 -4.45
CA LEU A 9 -5.32 1.68 -3.78
C LEU A 9 -4.18 2.61 -4.21
N ALA A 10 -4.49 3.89 -4.41
CA ALA A 10 -3.53 4.93 -4.77
C ALA A 10 -3.96 6.30 -4.23
N GLY A 11 -3.08 7.29 -4.36
CA GLY A 11 -3.27 8.65 -3.86
C GLY A 11 -2.38 8.92 -2.63
N CYS A 12 -2.19 10.19 -2.31
CA CYS A 12 -1.27 10.58 -1.23
C CYS A 12 -1.68 10.03 0.14
N SER A 13 -2.97 9.84 0.39
CA SER A 13 -3.49 9.19 1.61
C SER A 13 -3.06 7.73 1.77
N CYS A 14 -2.63 7.08 0.68
CA CYS A 14 -2.10 5.71 0.66
C CYS A 14 -0.57 5.68 0.61
N SER A 15 0.09 6.83 0.80
CA SER A 15 1.55 6.96 0.70
C SER A 15 2.18 7.27 2.05
N PHE A 16 3.51 7.19 2.12
CA PHE A 16 4.30 7.62 3.28
C PHE A 16 4.55 9.13 3.34
N THR A 17 4.13 9.88 2.32
CA THR A 17 4.26 11.34 2.23
C THR A 17 2.87 11.96 2.07
N GLY A 18 1.96 11.63 2.99
CA GLY A 18 0.58 12.12 2.98
C GLY A 18 0.50 13.64 2.93
N GLY A 19 -0.44 14.17 2.14
CA GLY A 19 -0.59 15.61 1.90
C GLY A 19 0.33 16.18 0.81
N TRP A 20 1.25 15.38 0.26
CA TRP A 20 2.16 15.79 -0.81
C TRP A 20 1.85 15.09 -2.14
N ALA A 21 2.03 15.81 -3.24
CA ALA A 21 1.80 15.29 -4.59
C ALA A 21 2.71 14.10 -4.92
N ASP A 22 3.95 14.10 -4.42
CA ASP A 22 4.91 13.01 -4.62
C ASP A 22 4.36 11.65 -4.17
N GLY A 23 3.61 11.65 -3.06
CA GLY A 23 2.98 10.44 -2.55
C GLY A 23 1.88 9.90 -3.46
N ALA A 24 1.12 10.81 -4.09
CA ALA A 24 0.12 10.43 -5.08
C ALA A 24 0.76 9.85 -6.34
N ILE A 25 1.86 10.44 -6.82
CA ILE A 25 2.59 9.95 -8.00
C ILE A 25 3.18 8.55 -7.75
N GLN A 26 3.87 8.36 -6.62
CA GLN A 26 4.47 7.07 -6.26
C GLN A 26 3.43 5.95 -6.20
N THR A 27 2.32 6.20 -5.49
CA THR A 27 1.25 5.20 -5.34
C THR A 27 0.47 4.98 -6.64
N ALA A 28 0.31 5.99 -7.49
CA ALA A 28 -0.26 5.84 -8.83
C ALA A 28 0.60 4.94 -9.73
N CYS A 29 1.92 5.11 -9.72
CA CYS A 29 2.84 4.23 -10.46
C CYS A 29 2.76 2.78 -9.96
N ASN A 30 2.66 2.57 -8.64
CA ASN A 30 2.49 1.23 -8.06
C ASN A 30 1.19 0.58 -8.55
N ALA A 31 0.06 1.29 -8.46
CA ALA A 31 -1.24 0.78 -8.89
C ALA A 31 -1.30 0.51 -10.39
N ALA A 32 -0.74 1.39 -11.22
CA ALA A 32 -0.65 1.19 -12.67
C ALA A 32 0.17 -0.07 -13.01
N CYS A 33 1.32 -0.27 -12.36
CA CYS A 33 2.12 -1.48 -12.54
C CYS A 33 1.35 -2.72 -12.09
N ALA A 34 0.56 -2.63 -11.01
CA ALA A 34 -0.23 -3.74 -10.51
C ALA A 34 -1.33 -4.15 -11.51
N VAL A 35 -2.01 -3.18 -12.12
CA VAL A 35 -2.99 -3.42 -13.20
C VAL A 35 -2.34 -4.06 -14.42
N ILE A 36 -1.20 -3.52 -14.88
CA ILE A 36 -0.48 -4.07 -16.03
C ILE A 36 -0.10 -5.54 -15.75
N HIS A 37 0.50 -5.81 -14.60
CA HIS A 37 0.91 -7.15 -14.22
C HIS A 37 -0.27 -8.11 -14.06
N SER A 38 -1.34 -7.71 -13.38
CA SER A 38 -2.50 -8.58 -13.14
C SER A 38 -3.28 -8.89 -14.42
N SER A 39 -3.19 -8.01 -15.43
CA SER A 39 -3.76 -8.20 -16.76
C SER A 39 -2.87 -9.05 -17.70
N GLY A 40 -1.73 -9.54 -17.23
CA GLY A 40 -0.77 -10.33 -18.02
C GLY A 40 0.20 -9.50 -18.88
N GLY A 41 0.30 -8.20 -18.62
CA GLY A 41 1.25 -7.30 -19.28
C GLY A 41 2.67 -7.40 -18.74
N VAL A 42 3.62 -6.88 -19.52
CA VAL A 42 5.04 -6.86 -19.16
C VAL A 42 5.41 -5.50 -18.56
N LEU A 43 6.11 -5.53 -17.42
CA LEU A 43 6.63 -4.32 -16.76
C LEU A 43 8.07 -4.06 -17.18
N ALA A 44 8.45 -2.78 -17.21
CA ALA A 44 9.83 -2.38 -17.43
C ALA A 44 10.76 -2.87 -16.31
N GLU A 45 12.04 -3.04 -16.63
CA GLU A 45 13.08 -3.27 -15.62
C GLU A 45 13.13 -2.10 -14.63
N GLY A 46 13.27 -2.40 -13.33
CA GLY A 46 13.27 -1.38 -12.29
C GLY A 46 11.90 -0.77 -11.98
N ASN A 47 10.80 -1.37 -12.46
CA ASN A 47 9.45 -0.98 -12.03
C ASN A 47 9.31 -1.06 -10.50
N PRO A 48 8.40 -0.27 -9.90
CA PRO A 48 8.28 -0.22 -8.46
C PRO A 48 7.96 -1.57 -7.84
N LEU A 49 7.13 -2.42 -8.46
CA LEU A 49 6.72 -3.70 -7.85
C LEU A 49 7.88 -4.67 -7.62
N THR A 50 8.92 -4.61 -8.45
CA THR A 50 10.11 -5.46 -8.33
C THR A 50 11.29 -4.76 -7.67
N HIS A 51 11.17 -3.48 -7.30
CA HIS A 51 12.20 -2.79 -6.53
C HIS A 51 12.34 -3.44 -5.14
N PRO A 52 13.55 -3.57 -4.56
CA PRO A 52 13.72 -4.07 -3.21
C PRO A 52 12.94 -3.24 -2.19
N TRP A 53 12.01 -3.89 -1.47
CA TRP A 53 11.21 -3.26 -0.44
C TRP A 53 11.83 -3.45 0.94
N LYS A 54 11.76 -2.41 1.78
CA LYS A 54 12.14 -2.51 3.18
C LYS A 54 10.92 -2.84 4.03
N GLN A 55 11.05 -3.84 4.89
CA GLN A 55 10.05 -4.20 5.88
C GLN A 55 10.39 -3.48 7.19
N TYR A 56 9.57 -2.52 7.57
CA TYR A 56 9.69 -1.80 8.84
C TYR A 56 8.62 -2.28 9.83
N ASN A 57 9.01 -2.46 11.09
CA ASN A 57 8.05 -2.67 12.18
C ASN A 57 7.62 -1.30 12.73
N TYR A 58 6.39 -0.88 12.43
CA TYR A 58 5.86 0.41 12.85
C TYR A 58 5.35 0.44 14.30
N GLY A 59 5.37 -0.69 15.02
CA GLY A 59 4.99 -0.77 16.42
C GLY A 59 3.49 -0.53 16.67
N VAL A 60 2.77 -1.58 17.05
CA VAL A 60 1.43 -1.44 17.63
C VAL A 60 1.43 -2.15 18.97
N GLU A 61 1.53 -1.38 20.07
CA GLU A 61 1.12 -1.90 21.38
C GLU A 61 -0.40 -1.93 21.39
N TYR A 62 -0.98 -3.13 21.33
CA TYR A 62 -2.40 -3.30 21.60
C TYR A 62 -2.64 -3.12 23.11
N ARG A 63 -2.93 -1.90 23.56
CA ARG A 63 -3.57 -1.71 24.87
C ARG A 63 -5.05 -2.06 24.75
N SER A 64 -5.49 -3.04 25.52
CA SER A 64 -6.91 -3.30 25.72
C SER A 64 -7.55 -2.08 26.39
N VAL A 65 -8.40 -1.35 25.67
CA VAL A 65 -9.27 -0.34 26.26
C VAL A 65 -10.43 -1.09 26.89
N GLY A 66 -10.35 -1.35 28.20
CA GLY A 66 -11.48 -1.88 28.96
C GLY A 66 -12.61 -0.86 28.97
N ILE A 67 -13.74 -1.18 28.34
CA ILE A 67 -14.99 -0.43 28.51
C ILE A 67 -15.47 -0.70 29.94
N ARG A 68 -15.35 0.30 30.84
CA ARG A 68 -16.05 0.24 32.12
C ARG A 68 -17.51 0.61 31.88
N THR A 69 -18.39 -0.38 31.96
CA THR A 69 -19.82 -0.15 32.19
C THR A 69 -19.98 0.31 33.63
N TYR A 70 -20.50 1.52 33.84
CA TYR A 70 -20.93 1.98 35.15
C TYR A 70 -22.35 1.44 35.38
N GLU A 71 -22.54 0.68 36.47
CA GLU A 71 -23.87 0.42 37.05
C GLU A 71 -24.39 1.66 37.79
#